data_AF-A0A382ZCT1-F1
#
_entry.id   AF-A0A382ZCT1-F1
#
_cell.length_a   1.000
_cell.length_b   1.000
_cell.length_c   1.000
_cell.angle_alpha   90.00
_cell.angle_beta   90.00
_cell.angle_gamma   90.00
#
_symmetry.space_group_name_H-M   'P 1'
#
loop_
_entity.id
_entity.type
_entity.pdbx_description
1 polymer ?
#
loop_
_entity_poly.entity_id
_entity_poly.type
_entity_poly.pdbx_seq_one_letter_code
_entity_poly.pdbx_strand_id
1 'polypeptide(L)'
;MRFLISTIRAFFIFTIISIEGIGHTESFFRIPVVDLDHRHDLQIVVDKEEGVYLGHPSTVLLEDGKTILIVYPKGHGKGEIVYKRSRDGGKTWSHRLPVPENWSTSKEVPTIHRVINSAGVKRLIMWSGLYPARLAVSEDDGLTWSPLKKVGDWGGIVVMGSVVALKQPGHYLAMFHDDGRFFIKDGKSNGVFTLYQTISTDGGLSWSFPEG
;
A
#
# COMPACT_ATOMS: atom_id res chain seq x y z
N MET A 1 51.54 77.67 6.13
CA MET A 1 52.58 77.12 7.02
C MET A 1 52.10 75.76 7.53
N ARG A 2 52.94 74.73 7.37
CA ARG A 2 52.79 73.31 7.77
C ARG A 2 51.83 72.43 6.96
N PHE A 3 52.47 71.64 6.08
CA PHE A 3 51.97 70.37 5.54
C PHE A 3 51.80 69.34 6.68
N LEU A 4 50.73 68.54 6.62
CA LEU A 4 50.69 67.24 7.28
C LEU A 4 50.25 66.20 6.25
N ILE A 5 51.18 65.32 5.90
CA ILE A 5 50.97 64.11 5.12
C ILE A 5 50.29 63.10 6.04
N SER A 6 49.12 62.59 5.66
CA SER A 6 48.49 61.45 6.32
C SER A 6 48.40 60.30 5.31
N THR A 7 49.08 59.22 5.66
CA THR A 7 49.22 57.96 4.92
C THR A 7 47.88 57.25 4.77
N ILE A 8 47.51 56.93 3.54
CA ILE A 8 46.40 56.02 3.22
C ILE A 8 46.84 54.59 3.58
N ARG A 9 46.24 54.00 4.60
CA ARG A 9 46.32 52.55 4.86
C ARG A 9 45.28 51.84 3.99
N ALA A 10 45.72 51.15 2.95
CA ALA A 10 44.88 50.23 2.21
C ALA A 10 44.69 48.94 3.04
N PHE A 11 43.48 48.69 3.51
CA PHE A 11 43.08 47.40 4.08
C PHE A 11 42.64 46.48 2.94
N PHE A 12 43.42 45.43 2.66
CA PHE A 12 42.99 44.33 1.80
C PHE A 12 42.11 43.39 2.63
N ILE A 13 40.81 43.42 2.39
CA ILE A 13 39.88 42.40 2.90
C ILE A 13 40.03 41.18 2.00
N PHE A 14 40.69 40.14 2.50
CA PHE A 14 40.66 38.82 1.87
C PHE A 14 39.32 38.17 2.21
N THR A 15 38.39 38.22 1.26
CA THR A 15 37.17 37.41 1.32
C THR A 15 37.58 35.96 1.05
N ILE A 16 37.61 35.13 2.09
CA ILE A 16 37.68 33.67 1.93
C ILE A 16 36.32 33.25 1.35
N ILE A 17 36.28 33.01 0.04
CA ILE A 17 35.16 32.30 -0.58
C ILE A 17 35.38 30.84 -0.22
N SER A 18 34.70 30.38 0.82
CA SER A 18 34.50 28.96 1.07
C SER A 18 33.65 28.43 -0.09
N ILE A 19 34.30 27.95 -1.15
CA ILE A 19 33.65 27.05 -2.09
C ILE A 19 33.44 25.78 -1.28
N GLU A 20 32.24 25.64 -0.70
CA GLU A 20 31.77 24.33 -0.28
C GLU A 20 31.87 23.46 -1.53
N GLY A 21 32.85 22.55 -1.51
CA GLY A 21 33.05 21.61 -2.57
C GLY A 21 31.71 20.94 -2.82
N ILE A 22 31.16 21.18 -4.01
CA ILE A 22 30.16 20.30 -4.60
C ILE A 22 30.80 18.93 -4.46
N GLY A 23 30.29 18.14 -3.52
CA GLY A 23 30.76 16.79 -3.29
C GLY A 23 30.61 16.06 -4.61
N HIS A 24 31.72 15.94 -5.34
CA HIS A 24 31.87 14.96 -6.38
C HIS A 24 31.74 13.62 -5.67
N THR A 25 30.52 13.10 -5.60
CA THR A 25 30.34 11.67 -5.49
C THR A 25 30.93 11.10 -6.77
N GLU A 26 32.13 10.53 -6.66
CA GLU A 26 32.74 9.65 -7.65
C GLU A 26 31.64 8.70 -8.19
N SER A 27 31.08 9.01 -9.36
CA SER A 27 29.91 8.30 -9.88
C SER A 27 30.38 6.96 -10.45
N PHE A 28 30.50 5.95 -9.58
CA PHE A 28 30.82 4.58 -9.98
C PHE A 28 29.77 4.00 -10.95
N PHE A 29 28.57 4.59 -11.00
CA PHE A 29 27.47 4.16 -11.86
C PHE A 29 27.27 5.12 -13.04
N ARG A 30 27.15 4.56 -14.25
CA ARG A 30 26.79 5.28 -15.49
C ARG A 30 25.30 5.65 -15.58
N ILE A 31 24.51 5.33 -14.55
CA ILE A 31 23.08 5.59 -14.46
C ILE A 31 22.88 6.60 -13.31
N PRO A 32 22.04 7.64 -13.46
CA PRO A 32 21.71 8.54 -12.38
C PRO A 32 21.20 7.76 -11.16
N VAL A 33 21.82 7.98 -10.00
CA VAL A 33 21.41 7.40 -8.72
C VAL A 33 20.78 8.50 -7.87
N VAL A 34 19.66 8.19 -7.23
CA VAL A 34 19.03 9.05 -6.23
C VAL A 34 19.14 8.35 -4.88
N ASP A 35 19.77 9.02 -3.92
CA ASP A 35 19.80 8.58 -2.53
C ASP A 35 18.47 8.96 -1.83
N LEU A 36 17.82 7.99 -1.19
CA LEU A 36 16.56 8.16 -0.46
C LEU A 36 16.74 8.21 1.06
N ASP A 37 17.92 7.86 1.60
CA ASP A 37 18.14 7.71 3.04
C ASP A 37 17.90 9.02 3.79
N HIS A 38 18.24 10.15 3.16
CA HIS A 38 18.09 11.50 3.73
C HIS A 38 16.89 12.28 3.17
N ARG A 39 16.09 11.67 2.30
CA ARG A 39 14.92 12.32 1.67
C ARG A 39 13.69 12.29 2.57
N HIS A 40 13.81 12.88 3.76
CA HIS A 40 12.70 13.02 4.71
C HIS A 40 11.52 13.83 4.14
N ASP A 41 11.76 14.67 3.13
CA ASP A 41 10.73 15.38 2.38
C ASP A 41 9.78 14.46 1.59
N LEU A 42 10.17 13.18 1.37
CA LEU A 42 9.34 12.16 0.73
C LEU A 42 8.64 11.22 1.75
N GLN A 43 8.91 11.38 3.04
CA GLN A 43 8.38 10.51 4.10
C GLN A 43 7.09 11.11 4.67
N ILE A 44 5.98 10.37 4.56
CA ILE A 44 4.68 10.80 5.06
C ILE A 44 4.18 9.80 6.09
N VAL A 45 3.77 10.30 7.25
CA VAL A 45 3.09 9.48 8.26
C VAL A 45 1.63 9.31 7.85
N VAL A 46 1.27 8.10 7.45
CA VAL A 46 -0.10 7.76 7.05
C VAL A 46 -1.02 7.68 8.26
N ASP A 47 -0.62 6.96 9.31
CA ASP A 47 -1.37 6.82 10.55
C ASP A 47 -0.44 6.51 11.72
N LYS A 48 -0.86 6.86 12.93
CA LYS A 48 -0.13 6.57 14.17
C LYS A 48 -1.10 6.45 15.33
N GLU A 49 -0.93 5.42 16.15
CA GLU A 49 -1.66 5.24 17.39
C GLU A 49 -0.71 4.69 18.45
N GLU A 50 -0.69 5.33 19.63
CA GLU A 50 0.22 4.95 20.71
C GLU A 50 -0.09 3.55 21.22
N GLY A 51 0.95 2.73 21.42
CA GLY A 51 0.82 1.36 21.91
C GLY A 51 0.18 0.36 20.93
N VAL A 52 -0.06 0.75 19.67
CA VAL A 52 -0.71 -0.12 18.67
C VAL A 52 0.20 -0.34 17.47
N TYR A 53 0.38 -1.60 17.09
CA TYR A 53 1.04 -1.97 15.85
C TYR A 53 0.12 -1.71 14.65
N LEU A 54 0.51 -0.77 13.79
CA LEU A 54 -0.12 -0.51 12.49
C LEU A 54 0.89 -0.89 11.41
N GLY A 55 0.58 -1.93 10.63
CA GLY A 55 1.48 -2.46 9.59
C GLY A 55 0.69 -3.14 8.49
N HIS A 56 1.37 -3.86 7.59
CA HIS A 56 0.75 -4.61 6.48
C HIS A 56 -0.27 -3.81 5.64
N PRO A 57 0.11 -2.61 5.15
CA PRO A 57 -0.78 -1.84 4.29
C PRO A 57 -0.95 -2.48 2.92
N SER A 58 -2.15 -2.38 2.38
CA SER A 58 -2.44 -2.60 0.97
C SER A 58 -3.07 -1.33 0.39
N THR A 59 -2.60 -0.94 -0.79
CA THR A 59 -2.98 0.33 -1.44
C THR A 59 -3.45 0.12 -2.86
N VAL A 60 -4.38 0.97 -3.31
CA VAL A 60 -4.73 1.12 -4.73
C VAL A 60 -4.75 2.59 -5.13
N LEU A 61 -4.23 2.90 -6.32
CA LEU A 61 -4.36 4.19 -6.97
C LEU A 61 -5.62 4.20 -7.84
N LEU A 62 -6.46 5.22 -7.69
CA LEU A 62 -7.65 5.39 -8.51
C LEU A 62 -7.32 6.03 -9.87
N GLU A 63 -8.28 5.99 -10.80
CA GLU A 63 -8.09 6.45 -12.18
C GLU A 63 -7.82 7.94 -12.33
N ASP A 64 -8.11 8.75 -11.31
CA ASP A 64 -7.76 10.17 -11.31
C ASP A 64 -6.24 10.40 -11.19
N GLY A 65 -5.46 9.34 -11.02
CA GLY A 65 -4.00 9.36 -10.98
C GLY A 65 -3.40 9.96 -9.71
N LYS A 66 -4.22 10.28 -8.69
CA LYS A 66 -3.76 10.93 -7.45
C LYS A 66 -4.45 10.44 -6.19
N THR A 67 -5.65 9.89 -6.28
CA THR A 67 -6.37 9.40 -5.11
C THR A 67 -5.86 8.01 -4.78
N ILE A 68 -5.32 7.85 -3.57
CA ILE A 68 -4.82 6.58 -3.05
C ILE A 68 -5.73 6.13 -1.93
N LEU A 69 -6.17 4.88 -2.00
CA LEU A 69 -6.89 4.20 -0.93
C LEU A 69 -5.93 3.26 -0.23
N ILE A 70 -6.02 3.18 1.10
CA ILE A 70 -5.20 2.28 1.90
C ILE A 70 -6.06 1.54 2.92
N VAL A 71 -5.83 0.22 3.04
CA VAL A 71 -6.37 -0.61 4.10
C VAL A 71 -5.24 -1.30 4.86
N TYR A 72 -5.40 -1.47 6.16
CA TYR A 72 -4.44 -2.16 7.03
C TYR A 72 -5.15 -2.66 8.29
N PRO A 73 -4.65 -3.73 8.95
CA PRO A 73 -5.20 -4.17 10.21
C PRO A 73 -4.69 -3.30 11.36
N LYS A 74 -5.55 -3.07 12.34
CA LYS A 74 -5.16 -2.58 13.66
C LYS A 74 -4.60 -3.75 14.49
N GLY A 75 -3.34 -4.09 14.25
CA GLY A 75 -2.63 -5.21 14.88
C GLY A 75 -1.80 -6.01 13.88
N HIS A 76 -1.08 -7.03 14.34
CA HIS A 76 -0.29 -7.91 13.48
C HIS A 76 -1.10 -9.17 13.12
N GLY A 77 -1.81 -9.14 12.00
CA GLY A 77 -2.54 -10.31 11.50
C GLY A 77 -3.80 -10.68 12.30
N LYS A 78 -4.32 -9.77 13.12
CA LYS A 78 -5.62 -9.85 13.79
C LYS A 78 -6.07 -8.43 14.16
N GLY A 79 -7.35 -8.14 13.99
CA GLY A 79 -7.93 -6.87 14.40
C GLY A 79 -8.79 -6.23 13.32
N GLU A 80 -9.41 -5.12 13.69
CA GLU A 80 -10.19 -4.29 12.79
C GLU A 80 -9.39 -3.87 11.56
N ILE A 81 -10.02 -3.95 10.38
CA ILE A 81 -9.48 -3.33 9.18
C ILE A 81 -9.76 -1.83 9.23
N VAL A 82 -8.70 -1.05 9.20
CA VAL A 82 -8.73 0.40 9.10
C VAL A 82 -8.64 0.81 7.64
N TYR A 83 -9.34 1.89 7.28
CA TYR A 83 -9.39 2.44 5.93
C TYR A 83 -9.08 3.94 5.95
N LYS A 84 -8.20 4.40 5.06
CA LYS A 84 -7.89 5.83 4.86
C LYS A 84 -7.78 6.17 3.38
N ARG A 85 -7.81 7.47 3.09
CA ARG A 85 -7.70 8.02 1.73
C ARG A 85 -6.73 9.18 1.68
N SER A 86 -5.95 9.24 0.62
CA SER A 86 -5.25 10.44 0.16
C SER A 86 -5.86 10.90 -1.16
N ARG A 87 -5.92 12.21 -1.41
CA ARG A 87 -6.44 12.82 -2.66
C ARG A 87 -5.38 13.58 -3.45
N ASP A 88 -4.12 13.51 -3.00
CA ASP A 88 -3.02 14.36 -3.46
C ASP A 88 -1.73 13.55 -3.71
N GLY A 89 -1.87 12.28 -4.06
CA GLY A 89 -0.75 11.39 -4.36
C GLY A 89 0.00 10.90 -3.13
N GLY A 90 -0.67 10.82 -1.98
CA GLY A 90 -0.08 10.32 -0.73
C GLY A 90 0.61 11.38 0.13
N LYS A 91 0.50 12.68 -0.23
CA LYS A 91 1.12 13.78 0.52
C LYS A 91 0.38 14.10 1.81
N THR A 92 -0.95 14.00 1.79
CA THR A 92 -1.80 14.10 2.98
C THR A 92 -2.80 12.95 3.03
N TRP A 93 -3.24 12.61 4.25
CA TRP A 93 -4.15 11.49 4.50
C TRP A 93 -5.32 11.94 5.38
N SER A 94 -6.50 11.39 5.10
CA SER A 94 -7.72 11.62 5.88
C SER A 94 -7.57 11.14 7.32
N HIS A 95 -8.57 11.40 8.18
CA HIS A 95 -8.80 10.54 9.35
C HIS A 95 -9.20 9.12 8.91
N ARG A 96 -9.27 8.18 9.86
CA ARG A 96 -9.84 6.85 9.60
C ARG A 96 -11.28 7.01 9.11
N LEU A 97 -11.57 6.37 7.99
CA LEU A 97 -12.88 6.43 7.35
C LEU A 97 -13.81 5.35 7.92
N PRO A 98 -15.13 5.58 7.92
CA PRO A 98 -16.08 4.59 8.40
C PRO A 98 -16.02 3.33 7.53
N VAL A 99 -16.16 2.19 8.19
CA VAL A 99 -16.22 0.86 7.56
C VAL A 99 -17.37 0.05 8.18
N PRO A 100 -17.89 -0.96 7.48
CA PRO A 100 -18.89 -1.85 8.05
C PRO A 100 -18.42 -2.50 9.35
N GLU A 101 -19.30 -2.62 10.34
CA GLU A 101 -18.99 -3.12 11.69
C GLU A 101 -18.27 -4.47 11.66
N ASN A 102 -18.66 -5.37 10.76
CA ASN A 102 -18.09 -6.71 10.71
C ASN A 102 -16.64 -6.77 10.19
N TRP A 103 -16.06 -5.66 9.72
CA TRP A 103 -14.62 -5.56 9.43
C TRP A 103 -13.77 -5.71 10.70
N SER A 104 -14.34 -5.43 11.87
CA SER A 104 -13.73 -5.72 13.19
C SER A 104 -13.43 -7.21 13.40
N THR A 105 -14.14 -8.09 12.70
CA THR A 105 -13.97 -9.55 12.78
C THR A 105 -12.89 -10.06 11.83
N SER A 106 -12.19 -9.17 11.12
CA SER A 106 -11.09 -9.57 10.24
C SER A 106 -10.04 -10.34 11.02
N LYS A 107 -9.57 -11.41 10.38
CA LYS A 107 -8.39 -12.13 10.81
C LYS A 107 -7.40 -11.97 9.68
N GLU A 108 -6.15 -11.73 10.03
CA GLU A 108 -5.08 -11.39 9.10
C GLU A 108 -5.08 -9.98 8.50
N VAL A 109 -4.22 -9.78 7.51
CA VAL A 109 -3.91 -8.53 6.84
C VAL A 109 -4.81 -8.41 5.61
N PRO A 110 -5.41 -7.24 5.37
CA PRO A 110 -6.28 -7.05 4.23
C PRO A 110 -5.49 -6.80 2.95
N THR A 111 -6.06 -7.19 1.81
CA THR A 111 -5.60 -6.74 0.50
C THR A 111 -6.71 -6.00 -0.22
N ILE A 112 -6.38 -4.98 -1.01
CA ILE A 112 -7.34 -4.22 -1.81
C ILE A 112 -6.92 -4.20 -3.27
N HIS A 113 -7.86 -4.45 -4.17
CA HIS A 113 -7.62 -4.51 -5.61
C HIS A 113 -8.73 -3.80 -6.37
N ARG A 114 -8.39 -3.37 -7.59
CA ARG A 114 -9.35 -2.76 -8.51
C ARG A 114 -9.69 -3.73 -9.62
N VAL A 115 -10.98 -3.91 -9.89
CA VAL A 115 -11.49 -4.81 -10.92
C VAL A 115 -12.59 -4.13 -11.73
N ILE A 116 -12.80 -4.59 -12.96
CA ILE A 116 -13.78 -4.06 -13.90
C ILE A 116 -14.47 -5.26 -14.55
N ASN A 117 -15.80 -5.31 -14.53
CA ASN A 117 -16.53 -6.40 -15.18
C ASN A 117 -16.60 -6.22 -16.70
N SER A 118 -17.18 -7.22 -17.39
CA SER A 118 -17.35 -7.20 -18.85
C SER A 118 -18.25 -6.05 -19.36
N ALA A 119 -19.10 -5.48 -18.50
CA ALA A 119 -19.95 -4.33 -18.81
C ALA A 119 -19.28 -2.97 -18.48
N GLY A 120 -18.03 -2.97 -18.01
CA GLY A 120 -17.31 -1.75 -17.64
C GLY A 120 -17.62 -1.20 -16.24
N VAL A 121 -18.37 -1.93 -15.42
CA VAL A 121 -18.62 -1.56 -14.01
C VAL A 121 -17.32 -1.73 -13.23
N LYS A 122 -16.88 -0.63 -12.63
CA LYS A 122 -15.64 -0.53 -11.85
C LYS A 122 -15.94 -0.89 -10.40
N ARG A 123 -15.03 -1.64 -9.78
CA ARG A 123 -15.13 -2.03 -8.38
C ARG A 123 -13.78 -1.96 -7.69
N LEU A 124 -13.86 -1.78 -6.39
CA LEU A 124 -12.81 -2.16 -5.47
C LEU A 124 -13.25 -3.41 -4.74
N ILE A 125 -12.33 -4.35 -4.60
CA ILE A 125 -12.51 -5.56 -3.79
C ILE A 125 -11.48 -5.55 -2.67
N MET A 126 -11.94 -5.83 -1.45
CA MET A 126 -11.11 -5.92 -0.27
C MET A 126 -11.26 -7.30 0.37
N TRP A 127 -10.13 -7.94 0.66
CA TRP A 127 -10.09 -9.28 1.22
C TRP A 127 -9.72 -9.27 2.70
N SER A 128 -10.35 -10.16 3.46
CA SER A 128 -9.92 -10.61 4.78
C SER A 128 -9.59 -12.09 4.69
N GLY A 129 -8.38 -12.47 5.10
CA GLY A 129 -7.86 -13.81 4.95
C GLY A 129 -8.16 -14.80 6.06
N LEU A 130 -7.33 -15.85 6.10
CA LEU A 130 -7.53 -17.12 6.79
C LEU A 130 -8.81 -17.84 6.36
N TYR A 131 -9.12 -18.98 7.00
CA TYR A 131 -10.38 -19.68 6.79
C TYR A 131 -11.53 -19.03 7.58
N PRO A 132 -12.67 -18.73 6.95
CA PRO A 132 -12.85 -18.62 5.51
C PRO A 132 -12.39 -17.25 4.98
N ALA A 133 -11.91 -17.23 3.73
CA ALA A 133 -11.63 -15.98 3.04
C ALA A 133 -12.93 -15.18 2.84
N ARG A 134 -12.87 -13.88 3.07
CA ARG A 134 -14.02 -12.98 2.99
C ARG A 134 -13.73 -11.78 2.12
N LEU A 135 -14.76 -11.31 1.42
CA LEU A 135 -14.71 -10.21 0.48
C LEU A 135 -15.65 -9.09 0.90
N ALA A 136 -15.19 -7.85 0.76
CA ALA A 136 -16.01 -6.66 0.73
C ALA A 136 -15.84 -5.94 -0.61
N VAL A 137 -16.88 -5.25 -1.06
CA VAL A 137 -16.92 -4.60 -2.38
C VAL A 137 -17.35 -3.15 -2.22
N SER A 138 -16.75 -2.29 -3.05
CA SER A 138 -17.22 -0.93 -3.30
C SER A 138 -17.37 -0.72 -4.80
N GLU A 139 -18.48 -0.12 -5.22
CA GLU A 139 -18.75 0.27 -6.63
C GLU A 139 -18.73 1.80 -6.81
N ASP A 140 -18.32 2.54 -5.79
CA ASP A 140 -18.33 4.01 -5.73
C ASP A 140 -16.97 4.58 -5.32
N ASP A 141 -15.88 3.96 -5.81
CA ASP A 141 -14.50 4.37 -5.55
C ASP A 141 -14.19 4.49 -4.04
N GLY A 142 -14.70 3.53 -3.27
CA GLY A 142 -14.45 3.36 -1.85
C GLY A 142 -15.14 4.41 -0.98
N LEU A 143 -16.21 5.05 -1.46
CA LEU A 143 -17.03 5.95 -0.64
C LEU A 143 -17.90 5.14 0.33
N THR A 144 -18.46 4.03 -0.14
CA THR A 144 -19.19 3.06 0.66
C THR A 144 -18.66 1.64 0.41
N TRP A 145 -18.83 0.78 1.40
CA TRP A 145 -18.33 -0.60 1.37
C TRP A 145 -19.41 -1.57 1.84
N SER A 146 -19.47 -2.73 1.19
CA SER A 146 -20.27 -3.84 1.70
C SER A 146 -19.63 -4.47 2.95
N PRO A 147 -20.43 -5.11 3.82
CA PRO A 147 -19.90 -5.99 4.85
C PRO A 147 -19.02 -7.11 4.26
N LEU A 148 -18.08 -7.64 5.05
CA LEU A 148 -17.32 -8.84 4.71
C LEU A 148 -18.26 -10.04 4.55
N LYS A 149 -18.18 -10.73 3.41
CA LYS A 149 -18.94 -11.95 3.11
C LYS A 149 -18.00 -13.09 2.76
N LYS A 150 -18.30 -14.29 3.25
CA LYS A 150 -17.58 -15.52 2.89
C LYS A 150 -17.67 -15.75 1.38
N VAL A 151 -16.53 -16.04 0.75
CA VAL A 151 -16.47 -16.31 -0.70
C VAL A 151 -16.64 -17.79 -1.01
N GLY A 152 -16.11 -18.68 -0.16
CA GLY A 152 -16.23 -20.12 -0.31
C GLY A 152 -15.72 -20.87 0.91
N ASP A 153 -15.71 -22.20 0.84
CA ASP A 153 -15.17 -23.08 1.87
C ASP A 153 -13.64 -23.25 1.76
N TRP A 154 -12.95 -22.12 1.61
CA TRP A 154 -11.50 -22.06 1.56
C TRP A 154 -10.99 -20.75 2.17
N GLY A 155 -9.69 -20.73 2.48
CA GLY A 155 -8.98 -19.56 2.99
C GLY A 155 -7.51 -19.60 2.58
N GLY A 156 -6.70 -18.77 3.22
CA GLY A 156 -5.26 -18.79 3.02
C GLY A 156 -4.57 -17.64 3.76
N ILE A 157 -3.25 -17.64 3.68
CA ILE A 157 -2.40 -16.59 4.21
C ILE A 157 -2.26 -15.48 3.15
N VAL A 158 -2.66 -14.27 3.50
CA VAL A 158 -2.64 -13.05 2.68
C VAL A 158 -3.37 -13.23 1.36
N VAL A 159 -4.65 -13.58 1.43
CA VAL A 159 -5.55 -13.57 0.25
C VAL A 159 -5.93 -12.12 -0.10
N MET A 160 -5.90 -11.66 -1.35
CA MET A 160 -5.17 -12.14 -2.52
C MET A 160 -3.89 -11.31 -2.68
N GLY A 161 -2.71 -11.91 -2.55
CA GLY A 161 -1.44 -11.19 -2.69
C GLY A 161 -1.23 -10.58 -4.08
N SER A 162 -1.88 -11.13 -5.11
CA SER A 162 -1.91 -10.59 -6.46
C SER A 162 -3.25 -10.84 -7.13
N VAL A 163 -3.74 -9.87 -7.90
CA VAL A 163 -4.91 -9.98 -8.78
C VAL A 163 -4.55 -9.40 -10.14
N VAL A 164 -4.68 -10.20 -11.19
CA VAL A 164 -4.29 -9.86 -12.56
C VAL A 164 -5.47 -10.04 -13.50
N ALA A 165 -5.73 -9.03 -14.34
CA ALA A 165 -6.74 -9.12 -15.38
C ALA A 165 -6.31 -10.13 -16.47
N LEU A 166 -7.24 -10.98 -16.88
CA LEU A 166 -7.05 -11.91 -17.98
C LEU A 166 -7.49 -11.28 -19.31
N LYS A 167 -7.22 -11.99 -20.42
CA LYS A 167 -7.55 -11.52 -21.78
C LYS A 167 -9.05 -11.28 -21.96
N GLN A 168 -9.89 -12.08 -21.32
CA GLN A 168 -11.34 -11.92 -21.36
C GLN A 168 -11.76 -10.78 -20.41
N PRO A 169 -12.50 -9.75 -20.88
CA PRO A 169 -12.99 -8.66 -20.03
C PRO A 169 -13.81 -9.19 -18.84
N GLY A 170 -13.54 -8.68 -17.65
CA GLY A 170 -14.20 -9.15 -16.42
C GLY A 170 -13.60 -10.41 -15.81
N HIS A 171 -12.61 -11.04 -16.44
CA HIS A 171 -11.96 -12.22 -15.92
C HIS A 171 -10.65 -11.86 -15.21
N TYR A 172 -10.41 -12.48 -14.06
CA TYR A 172 -9.25 -12.23 -13.22
C TYR A 172 -8.66 -13.52 -12.70
N LEU A 173 -7.34 -13.56 -12.62
CA LEU A 173 -6.56 -14.55 -11.88
C LEU A 173 -6.09 -13.90 -10.59
N ALA A 174 -6.33 -14.54 -9.45
CA ALA A 174 -5.74 -14.15 -8.19
C ALA A 174 -4.83 -15.26 -7.66
N MET A 175 -3.73 -14.86 -7.02
CA MET A 175 -2.77 -15.79 -6.42
C MET A 175 -2.50 -15.43 -4.96
N PHE A 176 -2.34 -16.46 -4.14
CA PHE A 176 -2.02 -16.36 -2.71
C PHE A 176 -1.34 -17.64 -2.24
N HIS A 177 -0.93 -17.73 -0.98
CA HIS A 177 -0.28 -18.92 -0.45
C HIS A 177 -0.93 -19.40 0.85
N ASP A 178 -0.73 -20.67 1.17
CA ASP A 178 -1.02 -21.21 2.50
C ASP A 178 -0.10 -22.40 2.76
N ASP A 179 0.11 -22.74 4.03
CA ASP A 179 0.86 -23.93 4.44
C ASP A 179 -0.05 -25.06 4.93
N GLY A 180 -1.35 -25.00 4.63
CA GLY A 180 -2.39 -25.95 5.02
C GLY A 180 -3.17 -25.54 6.28
N ARG A 181 -2.67 -24.59 7.08
CA ARG A 181 -3.33 -24.16 8.34
C ARG A 181 -4.66 -23.48 8.11
N PHE A 182 -4.77 -22.67 7.06
CA PHE A 182 -5.93 -21.81 6.84
C PHE A 182 -6.60 -22.03 5.49
N PHE A 183 -6.14 -23.02 4.73
CA PHE A 183 -6.77 -23.38 3.46
C PHE A 183 -8.19 -23.93 3.63
N ILE A 184 -8.43 -24.76 4.65
CA ILE A 184 -9.76 -25.33 4.97
C ILE A 184 -10.06 -25.21 6.47
N LYS A 185 -11.30 -25.53 6.84
CA LYS A 185 -11.70 -25.60 8.25
C LYS A 185 -10.80 -26.58 9.02
N ASP A 186 -10.30 -26.13 10.16
CA ASP A 186 -9.46 -26.93 11.06
C ASP A 186 -8.20 -27.50 10.38
N GLY A 187 -7.70 -26.78 9.37
CA GLY A 187 -6.46 -27.08 8.66
C GLY A 187 -5.23 -27.14 9.57
N LYS A 188 -4.20 -27.85 9.11
CA LYS A 188 -2.93 -28.02 9.84
C LYS A 188 -1.78 -27.71 8.92
N SER A 189 -0.71 -27.16 9.49
CA SER A 189 0.52 -26.93 8.73
C SER A 189 1.05 -28.27 8.24
N ASN A 190 1.34 -28.35 6.94
CA ASN A 190 2.06 -29.46 6.33
C ASN A 190 3.55 -29.14 6.15
N GLY A 191 4.00 -27.95 6.56
CA GLY A 191 5.39 -27.48 6.44
C GLY A 191 5.77 -26.95 5.05
N VAL A 192 4.84 -26.91 4.09
CA VAL A 192 5.09 -26.49 2.71
C VAL A 192 4.16 -25.33 2.36
N PHE A 193 4.74 -24.19 2.00
CA PHE A 193 3.97 -23.08 1.43
C PHE A 193 3.61 -23.39 -0.03
N THR A 194 2.33 -23.67 -0.27
CA THR A 194 1.78 -23.88 -1.60
C THR A 194 1.26 -22.56 -2.15
N LEU A 195 1.58 -22.26 -3.40
CA LEU A 195 1.00 -21.15 -4.13
C LEU A 195 -0.32 -21.61 -4.77
N TYR A 196 -1.42 -20.97 -4.41
CA TYR A 196 -2.73 -21.23 -4.97
C TYR A 196 -3.12 -20.15 -5.98
N GLN A 197 -3.90 -20.55 -6.99
CA GLN A 197 -4.59 -19.67 -7.92
C GLN A 197 -6.11 -19.85 -7.84
N THR A 198 -6.85 -18.76 -8.03
CA THR A 198 -8.32 -18.78 -8.16
C THR A 198 -8.76 -17.80 -9.25
N ILE A 199 -9.87 -18.12 -9.93
CA ILE A 199 -10.36 -17.38 -11.09
C ILE A 199 -11.69 -16.71 -10.76
N SER A 200 -11.82 -15.44 -11.14
CA SER A 200 -13.11 -14.76 -11.24
C SER A 200 -13.49 -14.56 -12.70
N THR A 201 -14.78 -14.68 -13.03
CA THR A 201 -15.34 -14.45 -14.37
C THR A 201 -16.43 -13.37 -14.39
N ASP A 202 -16.70 -12.73 -13.25
CA ASP A 202 -17.81 -11.78 -13.06
C ASP A 202 -17.36 -10.39 -12.57
N GLY A 203 -16.09 -10.06 -12.78
CA GLY A 203 -15.49 -8.83 -12.30
C GLY A 203 -15.29 -8.82 -10.79
N GLY A 204 -14.82 -9.94 -10.23
CA GLY A 204 -14.31 -10.06 -8.87
C GLY A 204 -15.36 -10.31 -7.79
N LEU A 205 -16.62 -10.61 -8.14
CA LEU A 205 -17.69 -10.85 -7.17
C LEU A 205 -17.71 -12.31 -6.68
N SER A 206 -17.36 -13.24 -7.55
CA SER A 206 -17.17 -14.66 -7.21
C SER A 206 -15.83 -15.18 -7.71
N TRP A 207 -15.37 -16.25 -7.07
CA TRP A 207 -14.05 -16.83 -7.25
C TRP A 207 -14.13 -18.35 -7.19
N SER A 208 -13.46 -19.04 -8.11
CA SER A 208 -13.40 -20.50 -8.17
C SER A 208 -12.75 -21.07 -6.91
N PHE A 209 -12.94 -22.37 -6.67
CA PHE A 209 -12.12 -23.06 -5.67
C PHE A 209 -10.63 -22.92 -6.06
N PRO A 210 -9.72 -22.63 -5.11
CA PRO A 210 -8.32 -22.45 -5.44
C PRO A 210 -7.62 -23.76 -5.80
N GLU A 211 -6.74 -23.70 -6.80
CA GLU A 211 -5.91 -24.80 -7.27
C GLU A 211 -4.44 -24.48 -6.99
N GLY A 212 -3.66 -25.45 -6.51
CA GLY A 212 -2.25 -25.29 -6.12
C GLY A 212 -1.29 -26.17 -6.89
#